data_AF-A0A6C0C708-F1
#
_entry.id   AF-A0A6C0C708-F1
#
_cell.length_a   1.000
_cell.length_b   1.000
_cell.length_c   1.000
_cell.angle_alpha   90.00
_cell.angle_beta   90.00
_cell.angle_gamma   90.00
#
_symmetry.space_group_name_H-M   'P 1'
#
loop_
_entity.id
_entity.type
_entity.pdbx_description
1 polymer ?
#
loop_
_entity_poly.entity_id
_entity_poly.type
_entity_poly.pdbx_seq_one_letter_code
_entity_poly.pdbx_strand_id
1 'polypeptide(L)'
;MKIRPIQFILTSVILLAIDAIYLKFIGGPFYSHAVKKIQGSDIKFRMYSAFIVYIMLITGLYYFVIGPNKTSREGAFFGLVTYGVFDFTNHAILNNYSLPLAIMDTVWGAVLCGSTTFIVTSFF
;
A
#
# COMPACT_ATOMS: atom_id res chain seq x y z
N MET A 1 -13.10 -20.40 -1.64
CA MET A 1 -12.65 -19.94 -0.31
C MET A 1 -13.80 -19.15 0.33
N LYS A 2 -14.31 -19.55 1.51
CA LYS A 2 -15.35 -18.75 2.19
C LYS A 2 -14.68 -17.52 2.82
N ILE A 3 -15.13 -16.32 2.46
CA ILE A 3 -14.68 -15.09 3.13
C ILE A 3 -15.08 -15.21 4.59
N ARG A 4 -14.10 -15.11 5.49
CA ARG A 4 -14.31 -14.99 6.93
C ARG A 4 -14.45 -13.50 7.24
N PRO A 5 -15.65 -12.98 7.51
CA PRO A 5 -15.88 -11.53 7.65
C PRO A 5 -14.96 -10.88 8.68
N ILE A 6 -14.67 -11.58 9.78
CA ILE A 6 -13.81 -11.07 10.84
C ILE A 6 -12.36 -10.85 10.38
N GLN A 7 -11.78 -11.77 9.60
CA GLN A 7 -10.43 -11.60 9.07
C GLN A 7 -10.38 -10.45 8.06
N PHE A 8 -11.39 -10.32 7.21
CA PHE A 8 -11.46 -9.24 6.22
C PHE A 8 -11.54 -7.85 6.88
N ILE A 9 -12.38 -7.71 7.92
CA ILE A 9 -12.47 -6.47 8.69
C ILE A 9 -11.14 -6.17 9.39
N LEU A 10 -10.50 -7.17 10.01
CA LEU A 10 -9.19 -6.99 10.66
C LEU A 10 -8.10 -6.60 9.65
N THR A 11 -8.05 -7.23 8.47
CA THR A 11 -7.15 -6.82 7.38
C THR A 11 -7.35 -5.34 7.04
N SER A 12 -8.59 -4.91 6.90
CA SER A 12 -8.92 -3.52 6.55
C SER A 12 -8.42 -2.54 7.62
N VAL A 13 -8.76 -2.81 8.89
CA VAL A 13 -8.42 -1.92 10.01
C VAL A 13 -6.90 -1.86 10.22
N ILE A 14 -6.22 -3.01 10.22
CA ILE A 14 -4.77 -3.07 10.47
C ILE A 14 -3.99 -2.39 9.35
N LEU A 15 -4.32 -2.68 8.08
CA LEU A 15 -3.66 -2.07 6.94
C LEU A 15 -3.82 -0.55 6.96
N LEU A 16 -5.05 -0.05 7.13
CA LEU A 16 -5.32 1.39 7.16
C LEU A 16 -4.65 2.08 8.35
N ALA A 17 -4.62 1.44 9.52
CA ALA A 17 -3.99 2.02 10.70
C ALA A 17 -2.47 2.16 10.55
N ILE A 18 -1.79 1.11 10.05
CA ILE A 18 -0.35 1.13 9.82
C ILE A 18 -0.01 2.17 8.74
N ASP A 19 -0.76 2.19 7.64
CA ASP A 19 -0.49 3.09 6.52
C ASP A 19 -0.77 4.55 6.85
N ALA A 20 -1.81 4.84 7.65
CA ALA A 20 -2.09 6.20 8.10
C ALA A 20 -0.93 6.81 8.92
N ILE A 21 -0.24 5.99 9.72
CA ILE A 21 0.96 6.43 10.46
C ILE A 21 2.07 6.78 9.47
N TYR A 22 2.36 5.90 8.51
CA TYR A 22 3.38 6.15 7.49
C TYR A 22 3.08 7.38 6.65
N LEU A 23 1.86 7.53 6.14
CA LEU A 23 1.48 8.69 5.34
C LEU A 23 1.56 10.00 6.13
N LYS A 24 1.21 9.97 7.42
CA LYS A 24 1.30 11.17 8.26
C LYS A 24 2.74 11.63 8.48
N PHE A 25 3.66 10.70 8.73
CA PHE A 25 5.01 11.05 9.19
C PHE A 25 6.09 10.96 8.12
N ILE A 26 5.91 10.11 7.11
CA ILE A 26 6.93 9.78 6.12
C ILE A 26 6.37 10.02 4.71
N GLY A 27 5.45 9.18 4.24
CA GLY A 27 5.00 9.18 2.84
C GLY A 27 4.41 10.52 2.39
N GLY A 28 3.53 11.13 3.21
CA GLY A 28 2.83 12.37 2.88
C GLY A 28 3.76 13.53 2.53
N PRO A 29 4.74 13.88 3.40
CA PRO A 29 5.75 14.89 3.09
C PRO A 29 6.52 14.63 1.78
N PHE A 30 7.00 13.40 1.57
CA PHE A 30 7.77 13.05 0.36
C PHE A 30 6.90 13.15 -0.91
N TYR A 31 5.68 12.61 -0.88
CA TYR A 31 4.74 12.70 -1.99
C TYR A 31 4.30 14.13 -2.27
N SER A 32 4.05 14.95 -1.25
CA SER A 32 3.71 16.37 -1.42
C SER A 32 4.80 17.12 -2.17
N HIS A 33 6.07 16.87 -1.84
CA HIS A 33 7.19 17.49 -2.55
C HIS A 33 7.32 16.98 -3.99
N ALA A 34 7.23 15.67 -4.19
CA ALA A 34 7.34 15.05 -5.52
C ALA A 34 6.22 15.49 -6.45
N VAL A 35 4.97 15.49 -5.99
CA VAL A 35 3.81 15.91 -6.78
C VAL A 35 3.94 17.39 -7.15
N LYS A 36 4.34 18.26 -6.22
CA LYS A 36 4.56 19.68 -6.52
C LYS A 36 5.64 19.88 -7.57
N LYS A 37 6.73 19.11 -7.52
CA LYS A 37 7.80 19.14 -8.52
C LYS A 37 7.33 18.68 -9.91
N ILE A 38 6.44 17.70 -9.98
CA ILE A 38 5.93 17.14 -11.24
C ILE A 38 4.82 18.03 -11.84
N GLN A 39 3.87 18.48 -11.03
CA GLN A 39 2.65 19.16 -11.47
C GLN A 39 2.73 20.69 -11.38
N GLY A 40 3.72 21.25 -10.69
CA GLY A 40 3.84 22.69 -10.45
C GLY A 40 2.80 23.26 -9.46
N SER A 41 1.98 22.41 -8.83
CA SER A 41 0.96 22.80 -7.86
C SER A 41 0.82 21.76 -6.75
N ASP A 42 0.19 22.14 -5.64
CA ASP A 42 -0.01 21.24 -4.50
C ASP A 42 -1.00 20.11 -4.83
N ILE A 43 -0.95 19.02 -4.05
CA ILE A 43 -1.80 17.84 -4.25
C ILE A 43 -3.28 18.24 -4.18
N LYS A 44 -4.02 17.97 -5.25
CA LYS A 44 -5.49 17.95 -5.24
C LYS A 44 -5.99 16.55 -4.87
N PHE A 45 -6.20 16.33 -3.58
CA PHE A 45 -6.56 15.01 -3.06
C PHE A 45 -7.96 14.57 -3.51
N ARG A 46 -8.02 13.50 -4.32
CA ARG A 46 -9.26 12.91 -4.81
C ARG A 46 -9.67 11.75 -3.91
N MET A 47 -10.51 12.03 -2.93
CA MET A 47 -10.92 11.05 -1.91
C MET A 47 -11.52 9.77 -2.50
N TYR A 48 -12.30 9.88 -3.58
CA TYR A 48 -12.89 8.72 -4.25
C TYR A 48 -11.83 7.75 -4.81
N SER A 49 -10.75 8.27 -5.41
CA SER A 49 -9.67 7.45 -5.95
C SER A 49 -8.88 6.77 -4.84
N ALA A 50 -8.61 7.49 -3.74
CA ALA A 50 -7.93 6.92 -2.57
C ALA A 50 -8.74 5.76 -1.97
N PHE A 51 -10.06 5.92 -1.86
CA PHE A 51 -10.94 4.85 -1.38
C PHE A 51 -10.90 3.60 -2.27
N ILE A 52 -10.90 3.77 -3.60
CA ILE A 52 -10.81 2.66 -4.55
C ILE A 52 -9.45 1.94 -4.41
N VAL A 53 -8.34 2.68 -4.27
CA VAL A 53 -7.00 2.09 -4.06
C VAL A 53 -7.00 1.19 -2.83
N TYR A 54 -7.55 1.64 -1.70
CA TYR A 54 -7.60 0.80 -0.50
C TYR A 54 -8.52 -0.40 -0.65
N ILE A 55 -9.67 -0.27 -1.32
CA ILE A 55 -10.52 -1.44 -1.63
C ILE A 55 -9.72 -2.47 -2.43
N MET A 56 -9.04 -2.04 -3.50
CA MET A 56 -8.27 -2.95 -4.35
C MET A 56 -7.13 -3.62 -3.58
N LEU A 57 -6.42 -2.86 -2.75
CA LEU A 57 -5.30 -3.37 -1.97
C LEU A 57 -5.75 -4.36 -0.90
N ILE A 58 -6.80 -4.02 -0.13
CA ILE A 58 -7.35 -4.88 0.94
C ILE A 58 -7.94 -6.15 0.34
N THR A 59 -8.75 -6.04 -0.71
CA THR A 59 -9.38 -7.19 -1.34
C THR A 59 -8.36 -8.10 -2.00
N GLY A 60 -7.36 -7.55 -2.68
CA GLY A 60 -6.25 -8.30 -3.26
C GLY A 60 -5.43 -9.03 -2.21
N LEU A 61 -4.98 -8.33 -1.17
CA LEU A 61 -4.20 -8.93 -0.08
C LEU A 61 -4.99 -10.04 0.62
N TYR A 62 -6.28 -9.80 0.89
CA TYR A 62 -7.15 -10.80 1.50
C TYR A 62 -7.32 -12.02 0.60
N TYR A 63 -7.65 -11.82 -0.67
CA TYR A 63 -7.96 -12.90 -1.60
C TYR A 63 -6.73 -13.77 -1.90
N PHE A 64 -5.57 -13.15 -2.15
CA PHE A 64 -4.38 -13.87 -2.59
C PHE A 64 -3.49 -14.38 -1.46
N VAL A 65 -3.56 -13.79 -0.26
CA VAL A 65 -2.62 -14.06 0.84
C VAL A 65 -3.34 -14.50 2.12
N ILE A 66 -4.15 -13.62 2.73
CA ILE A 66 -4.67 -13.86 4.09
C ILE A 66 -5.75 -14.94 4.10
N GLY A 67 -6.72 -14.89 3.19
CA GLY A 67 -7.81 -15.87 3.11
C GLY A 67 -7.31 -17.30 2.85
N PRO A 68 -6.31 -17.51 1.97
CA PRO A 68 -5.66 -18.81 1.82
C PRO A 68 -4.66 -19.17 2.93
N ASN A 69 -4.54 -18.34 3.97
CA ASN A 69 -3.61 -18.50 5.09
C ASN A 69 -2.13 -18.63 4.68
N LYS A 70 -1.68 -17.79 3.74
CA LYS A 70 -0.27 -17.69 3.36
C LYS A 70 0.54 -16.90 4.39
N THR A 71 1.86 -16.97 4.30
CA THR A 71 2.75 -16.34 5.27
C THR A 71 2.93 -14.85 5.00
N SER A 72 3.52 -14.15 5.97
CA SER A 72 3.91 -12.75 5.83
C SER A 72 4.90 -12.50 4.68
N ARG A 73 5.63 -13.53 4.22
CA ARG A 73 6.52 -13.41 3.04
C ARG A 73 5.72 -13.21 1.76
N GLU A 74 4.64 -13.97 1.55
CA GLU A 74 3.75 -13.75 0.40
C GLU A 74 3.00 -12.43 0.50
N GLY A 75 2.63 -12.01 1.72
CA GLY A 75 2.09 -10.67 1.97
C GLY A 75 3.06 -9.56 1.58
N ALA A 76 4.32 -9.68 2.01
CA ALA A 76 5.36 -8.72 1.66
C ALA A 76 5.65 -8.71 0.17
N PHE A 77 5.70 -9.86 -0.48
CA PHE A 77 5.90 -9.94 -1.92
C PHE A 77 4.72 -9.35 -2.71
N PHE A 78 3.48 -9.58 -2.28
CA PHE A 78 2.29 -8.94 -2.85
C PHE A 78 2.39 -7.40 -2.77
N GLY A 79 2.79 -6.88 -1.61
CA GLY A 79 3.01 -5.44 -1.42
C GLY A 79 4.14 -4.88 -2.28
N LEU A 80 5.28 -5.58 -2.32
CA LEU A 80 6.44 -5.22 -3.16
C LEU A 80 6.04 -5.10 -4.63
N VAL A 81 5.30 -6.07 -5.16
CA VAL A 81 4.89 -6.10 -6.57
C VAL A 81 3.88 -4.99 -6.85
N THR A 82 2.87 -4.81 -6.01
CA THR A 82 1.81 -3.82 -6.25
C THR A 82 2.35 -2.38 -6.21
N TYR A 83 3.11 -2.04 -5.18
CA TYR A 83 3.72 -0.71 -5.05
C TYR A 83 4.83 -0.52 -6.09
N GLY A 84 5.68 -1.53 -6.30
CA GLY A 84 6.72 -1.49 -7.32
C GLY A 84 6.17 -1.22 -8.73
N VAL A 85 5.10 -1.92 -9.13
CA VAL A 85 4.47 -1.64 -10.43
C VAL A 85 3.97 -0.20 -10.51
N PHE A 86 3.33 0.33 -9.47
CA PHE A 86 2.85 1.71 -9.46
C PHE A 86 4.00 2.73 -9.54
N ASP A 87 4.99 2.61 -8.66
CA ASP A 87 6.10 3.54 -8.52
C ASP A 87 7.03 3.54 -9.73
N PHE A 88 7.42 2.35 -10.21
CA PHE A 88 8.30 2.26 -11.37
C PHE A 88 7.58 2.61 -12.67
N THR A 89 6.25 2.42 -12.76
CA THR A 89 5.47 2.97 -13.88
C THR A 89 5.49 4.49 -13.87
N ASN A 90 5.26 5.12 -12.71
CA ASN A 90 5.33 6.58 -12.57
C ASN A 90 6.74 7.10 -12.89
N HIS A 91 7.79 6.43 -12.40
CA HIS A 91 9.16 6.79 -12.74
C HIS A 91 9.44 6.68 -14.24
N ALA A 92 8.88 5.68 -14.92
CA ALA A 92 9.08 5.51 -16.35
C ALA A 92 8.44 6.62 -17.19
N ILE A 93 7.31 7.20 -16.74
CA ILE A 93 6.50 8.12 -17.55
C ILE A 93 6.55 9.59 -17.08
N LEU A 94 7.00 9.86 -15.86
CA LEU A 94 7.05 11.21 -15.28
C LEU A 94 8.51 11.68 -15.14
N ASN A 95 8.89 12.69 -15.92
CA ASN A 95 10.26 13.23 -15.99
C ASN A 95 10.90 13.60 -14.62
N ASN A 96 10.08 14.01 -13.65
CA ASN A 96 10.54 14.52 -12.36
C ASN A 96 10.19 13.61 -11.16
N TYR A 97 9.79 12.36 -11.42
CA TYR A 97 9.56 11.40 -10.35
C TYR A 97 10.88 10.97 -9.71
N SER A 98 10.91 10.94 -8.38
CA SER A 98 12.13 10.65 -7.63
C SER A 98 12.36 9.14 -7.54
N LEU A 99 13.50 8.64 -8.05
CA LEU A 99 13.88 7.22 -7.88
C LEU A 99 13.98 6.81 -6.39
N PRO A 100 14.54 7.62 -5.48
CA PRO A 100 14.48 7.33 -4.05
C PRO A 100 13.05 7.19 -3.51
N LEU A 101 12.09 7.99 -3.99
CA LEU A 101 10.68 7.86 -3.60
C LEU A 101 10.12 6.52 -4.08
N ALA A 102 10.36 6.18 -5.36
CA ALA A 102 9.91 4.92 -5.93
C ALA A 102 10.40 3.70 -5.13
N ILE A 103 11.69 3.67 -4.80
CA ILE A 103 12.30 2.57 -4.01
C ILE A 103 11.72 2.55 -2.60
N MET A 104 11.65 3.71 -1.94
CA MET A 104 11.12 3.82 -0.57
C MET A 104 9.70 3.29 -0.49
N ASP A 105 8.81 3.73 -1.38
CA ASP A 105 7.39 3.36 -1.31
C ASP A 105 7.14 1.91 -1.76
N THR A 106 7.96 1.39 -2.69
CA THR A 106 7.99 -0.04 -3.02
C THR A 106 8.34 -0.90 -1.81
N VAL A 107 9.38 -0.52 -1.06
CA VAL A 107 9.78 -1.22 0.17
C VAL A 107 8.70 -1.07 1.24
N TRP A 108 8.07 0.10 1.35
CA TRP A 108 6.96 0.32 2.27
C TRP A 108 5.78 -0.59 1.95
N GLY A 109 5.39 -0.75 0.68
CA GLY A 109 4.34 -1.68 0.27
C GLY A 109 4.58 -3.10 0.79
N ALA A 110 5.84 -3.57 0.70
CA ALA A 110 6.24 -4.87 1.24
C ALA A 110 6.11 -4.94 2.77
N VAL A 111 6.57 -3.90 3.48
CA VAL A 111 6.46 -3.81 4.95
C VAL A 111 5.00 -3.77 5.39
N LEU A 112 4.17 -2.95 4.75
CA LEU A 112 2.76 -2.77 5.06
C LEU A 112 1.97 -4.07 4.87
N CYS A 113 2.08 -4.70 3.71
CA CYS A 113 1.33 -5.91 3.41
C CYS A 113 1.86 -7.12 4.19
N GLY A 114 3.18 -7.22 4.39
CA GLY A 114 3.80 -8.28 5.19
C GLY A 114 3.43 -8.20 6.67
N SER A 115 3.52 -7.01 7.27
CA SER A 115 3.13 -6.78 8.67
C SER A 115 1.63 -6.97 8.89
N THR A 116 0.78 -6.46 7.99
CA THR A 116 -0.67 -6.70 8.04
C THR A 116 -0.97 -8.19 8.01
N THR A 117 -0.34 -8.94 7.10
CA THR A 117 -0.52 -10.39 7.00
C THR A 117 -0.11 -11.06 8.30
N PHE A 118 1.11 -10.78 8.79
CA PHE A 118 1.62 -11.35 10.03
C PHE A 118 0.67 -11.13 11.22
N ILE A 119 0.20 -9.90 11.41
CA ILE A 119 -0.68 -9.55 12.52
C ILE A 119 -2.01 -10.29 12.37
N VAL A 120 -2.67 -10.22 11.21
CA VAL A 120 -3.98 -10.85 11.01
C VAL A 120 -3.90 -12.37 11.17
N THR A 121 -2.90 -13.03 10.60
CA THR A 121 -2.75 -14.49 10.70
C THR A 121 -2.27 -14.96 12.08
N SER A 122 -1.75 -14.07 12.93
CA SER A 122 -1.39 -14.44 14.31
C SER A 122 -2.60 -14.62 15.23
N PHE A 123 -3.78 -14.13 14.82
CA PHE A 123 -5.03 -14.26 15.57
C PHE A 123 -5.90 -15.45 15.15
N PHE A 124 -5.54 -16.21 14.10
CA PHE A 124 -6.36 -17.28 13.52
C PHE A 124 -5.54 -18.47 13.02
#